data_AF-A0A1H3W8X9-F1
#
_entry.id   AF-A0A1H3W8X9-F1
#
_cell.length_a   1.000
_cell.length_b   1.000
_cell.length_c   1.000
_cell.angle_alpha   90.00
_cell.angle_beta   90.00
_cell.angle_gamma   90.00
#
_symmetry.space_group_name_H-M   'P 1'
#
loop_
_entity.id
_entity.type
_entity.pdbx_description
1 polymer ?
#
loop_
_entity_poly.entity_id
_entity_poly.type
_entity_poly.pdbx_seq_one_letter_code
_entity_poly.pdbx_strand_id
1 'polypeptide(L)' 'MSLENAAPEVKLAVDLIMLLETNQIDPEVVLAALDIVRKDYLHKTQGQGDLSTD' A
#
# COMPACT_ATOMS: atom_id res chain seq x y z
N MET A 1 1.79 -19.23 -14.32
CA MET A 1 2.65 -18.06 -14.54
C MET A 1 3.40 -17.80 -13.23
N SER A 2 4.72 -17.64 -13.25
CA SER A 2 5.51 -17.38 -12.04
C SER A 2 5.41 -15.89 -11.68
N LEU A 3 5.11 -15.57 -10.42
CA LEU A 3 5.15 -14.21 -9.89
C LEU A 3 6.58 -13.66 -9.81
N GLU A 4 7.62 -14.48 -10.01
CA GLU A 4 9.02 -14.07 -9.89
C GLU A 4 9.40 -12.91 -10.83
N ASN A 5 8.73 -12.77 -11.97
CA ASN A 5 8.98 -11.71 -12.94
C ASN A 5 7.98 -10.54 -12.89
N ALA A 6 7.06 -10.52 -11.92
CA ALA A 6 6.10 -9.43 -11.78
C ALA A 6 6.78 -8.14 -11.25
N ALA A 7 6.19 -6.99 -11.58
CA ALA A 7 6.64 -5.70 -11.06
C ALA A 7 6.58 -5.69 -9.51
N PRO A 8 7.50 -4.99 -8.82
CA PRO A 8 7.56 -4.99 -7.35
C PRO A 8 6.23 -4.63 -6.68
N GLU A 9 5.50 -3.66 -7.21
CA GLU A 9 4.19 -3.24 -6.72
C GLU A 9 3.11 -4.32 -6.85
N VAL A 10 3.19 -5.15 -7.90
CA VAL A 10 2.26 -6.28 -8.09
C VAL A 10 2.55 -7.38 -7.08
N LYS A 11 3.83 -7.69 -6.84
CA LYS A 11 4.22 -8.68 -5.81
C LYS A 11 3.75 -8.25 -4.42
N LEU A 12 4.00 -6.99 -4.07
CA LEU A 12 3.56 -6.44 -2.79
C LEU A 12 2.04 -6.48 -2.64
N ALA A 13 1.29 -6.14 -3.68
CA ALA A 13 -0.17 -6.22 -3.66
C ALA A 13 -0.65 -7.66 -3.42
N VAL A 14 -0.04 -8.65 -4.05
CA VAL A 14 -0.37 -10.08 -3.85
C VAL A 14 -0.07 -10.52 -2.42
N ASP A 15 1.08 -10.15 -1.86
CA ASP A 15 1.45 -10.49 -0.49
C ASP A 15 0.49 -9.87 0.52
N LEU A 16 0.11 -8.60 0.30
CA LEU A 16 -0.87 -7.90 1.13
C LEU A 16 -2.25 -8.57 1.06
N ILE A 17 -2.71 -8.95 -0.13
CA ILE A 17 -3.99 -9.66 -0.31
C ILE A 17 -3.97 -10.98 0.47
N MET A 18 -2.92 -11.80 0.31
CA MET A 18 -2.81 -13.06 1.04
C MET A 18 -2.82 -12.86 2.55
N LEU A 19 -2.14 -11.84 3.06
CA LEU A 19 -2.14 -11.51 4.48
C LEU A 19 -3.56 -11.17 4.97
N LEU A 20 -4.27 -10.32 4.24
CA LEU A 20 -5.61 -9.86 4.61
C LEU A 20 -6.64 -11.00 4.55
N GLU A 21 -6.57 -11.84 3.53
CA GLU A 21 -7.42 -13.03 3.39
C GLU A 21 -7.16 -14.05 4.51
N THR A 22 -5.89 -14.31 4.84
CA THR A 22 -5.51 -15.23 5.93
C THR A 22 -6.08 -14.76 7.28
N ASN A 23 -6.14 -13.45 7.49
CA ASN A 23 -6.73 -12.87 8.69
C ASN A 23 -8.25 -12.70 8.61
N GLN A 24 -8.89 -13.13 7.52
CA GLN A 24 -10.34 -13.06 7.30
C GLN A 24 -10.91 -11.65 7.52
N ILE A 25 -10.17 -10.63 7.09
CA ILE A 25 -10.61 -9.23 7.22
C ILE A 25 -11.71 -8.95 6.20
N ASP A 26 -12.78 -8.29 6.65
CA ASP A 26 -13.88 -7.89 5.78
C ASP A 26 -13.39 -6.98 4.64
N PRO A 27 -13.80 -7.22 3.37
CA PRO A 27 -13.37 -6.40 2.24
C PRO A 27 -13.62 -4.90 2.39
N GLU A 28 -14.71 -4.48 3.02
CA GLU A 28 -15.01 -3.06 3.24
C GLU A 28 -14.00 -2.43 4.21
N VAL A 29 -13.62 -3.17 5.25
CA VAL A 29 -12.58 -2.76 6.20
C VAL A 29 -11.21 -2.71 5.52
N VAL A 30 -10.89 -3.68 4.67
CA VAL A 30 -9.66 -3.68 3.87
C VAL A 30 -9.57 -2.42 3.01
N LEU A 31 -10.62 -2.10 2.25
CA LEU A 31 -10.64 -0.94 1.36
C LEU A 31 -10.47 0.37 2.14
N ALA A 32 -11.17 0.52 3.26
CA ALA A 32 -11.01 1.69 4.14
C ALA A 32 -9.59 1.82 4.70
N ALA A 33 -8.95 0.71 5.09
CA ALA A 33 -7.57 0.71 5.57
C ALA A 33 -6.57 1.05 4.46
N LEU A 34 -6.74 0.50 3.25
CA LEU A 34 -5.88 0.80 2.10
C LEU A 34 -5.97 2.27 1.70
N ASP A 35 -7.13 2.91 1.82
CA ASP A 35 -7.29 4.35 1.60
C ASP A 35 -6.48 5.19 2.61
N ILE A 36 -6.43 4.76 3.88
CA ILE A 36 -5.62 5.41 4.92
C ILE A 36 -4.13 5.25 4.60
N VAL A 37 -3.68 4.04 4.29
CA VAL A 37 -2.29 3.75 3.90
C VAL A 37 -1.90 4.59 2.69
N ARG A 38 -2.75 4.63 1.65
CA ARG A 38 -2.51 5.44 0.45
C ARG A 38 -2.31 6.92 0.80
N LYS A 39 -3.17 7.50 1.64
CA LYS A 39 -3.06 8.91 2.09
C LYS A 39 -1.75 9.17 2.83
N ASP A 40 -1.33 8.26 3.72
CA ASP A 40 -0.07 8.38 4.46
C ASP A 40 1.16 8.38 3.52
N TYR A 41 1.20 7.47 2.54
CA TYR A 41 2.27 7.46 1.55
C TYR A 41 2.25 8.69 0.63
N LEU A 42 1.06 9.20 0.26
CA LEU A 42 0.96 10.47 -0.47
C LEU A 42 1.55 11.63 0.34
N HIS A 43 1.23 11.74 1.63
CA HIS A 43 1.83 12.76 2.49
C HIS A 43 3.35 12.61 2.60
N LYS A 44 3.88 11.39 2.69
CA LYS A 44 5.34 11.14 2.72
C LYS A 44 6.03 11.56 1.42
N THR A 45 5.39 11.36 0.27
CA THR A 45 5.93 11.81 -1.03
C THR A 45 5.86 13.32 -1.21
N GLN A 46 4.89 13.99 -0.57
CA GLN A 46 4.74 15.45 -0.62
C GLN A 46 5.59 16.16 0.44
N GLY A 47 5.85 15.51 1.58
CA GLY A 47 6.61 16.05 2.71
C GLY A 47 8.14 16.02 2.55
N GLN A 48 8.67 15.61 1.40
CA GLN A 48 10.11 15.72 1.07
C GLN A 48 10.48 17.03 0.35
N GLY A 49 9.53 17.95 0.16
CA GLY A 49 9.76 19.23 -0.51
C GLY A 49 9.80 20.47 0.39
N ASP A 50 9.56 20.37 1.70
CA ASP A 50 9.28 21.55 2.54
C ASP A 50 10.17 21.66 3.79
N LEU A 51 11.49 21.52 3.60
CA LEU A 51 12.48 21.82 4.65
C LEU A 51 13.52 22.88 4.23
N SER A 52 13.21 23.74 3.26
CA SER A 52 14.08 24.87 2.90
C SER A 52 13.31 25.99 2.22
N THR A 53 12.66 26.86 3.00
CA THR A 53 12.48 28.27 2.63
C THR A 53 12.46 29.12 3.90
N ASP A 54 13.55 29.88 4.04
CA ASP A 54 13.82 31.08 4.86
C ASP A 54 13.42 31.13 6.35
#